data_AF-A0A2K9EV79-F1
#
_entry.id   AF-A0A2K9EV79-F1
#
_cell.length_a   1.000
_cell.length_b   1.000
_cell.length_c   1.000
_cell.angle_alpha   90.00
_cell.angle_beta   90.00
_cell.angle_gamma   90.00
#
_symmetry.space_group_name_H-M   'P 1'
#
loop_
_entity.id
_entity.type
_entity.pdbx_description
1 polymer ?
#
loop_
_entity_poly.entity_id
_entity_poly.type
_entity_poly.pdbx_seq_one_letter_code
_entity_poly.pdbx_strand_id
1 'polypeptide(L)'
;MAYKTSAALLAAIVAMAGPAFAQDTDTPTTQETVDETAEQVIDAVNDAAADAEQAMDDATEATTPDAEAQPEATADAAAEPEAEAEAEATAEPAAAEEPATTDEAANAEDATTDEPATDAATTTDEAANPTEEPAAETANAVPTDPADLEVGSYYVESTHSDWTIRCIKADEGQPDPCELYQLLRDDQGNSVAEVTIIPLTQGEAAAGATIVAPLETDLVRGLGIKIDSAATRGFPFNFCAPVGCVSRMGFDANGLAGLKRGNVAIVSLLPFGADPENPFELPMSLAGFTAGFEELEGIVDEALAQIEAQAETAAETDSETPAEPEAAPAN
;
A
#
# COMPACT_ATOMS: atom_id res chain seq x y z
N MET A 1 39.99 -10.20 -20.68
CA MET A 1 38.67 -9.72 -21.11
C MET A 1 38.35 -8.57 -20.18
N ALA A 2 38.49 -7.33 -20.68
CA ALA A 2 38.42 -6.11 -19.88
C ALA A 2 37.00 -5.54 -20.00
N TYR A 3 36.34 -5.36 -18.86
CA TYR A 3 35.08 -4.63 -18.75
C TYR A 3 35.37 -3.14 -18.89
N LYS A 4 34.73 -2.50 -19.87
CA LYS A 4 34.78 -1.04 -20.03
C LYS A 4 33.49 -0.49 -19.44
N THR A 5 33.62 0.23 -18.33
CA THR A 5 32.60 0.99 -17.63
C THR A 5 32.15 2.18 -18.50
N SER A 6 30.86 2.26 -18.79
CA SER A 6 30.24 3.41 -19.46
C SER A 6 29.51 4.27 -18.43
N ALA A 7 30.23 5.23 -17.85
CA ALA A 7 29.73 6.23 -16.90
C ALA A 7 29.20 7.49 -17.61
N ALA A 8 28.41 7.33 -18.68
CA ALA A 8 27.96 8.46 -19.52
C ALA A 8 26.44 8.62 -19.59
N LEU A 9 25.67 7.94 -18.74
CA LEU A 9 24.21 7.98 -18.76
C LEU A 9 23.64 8.53 -17.46
N LEU A 10 24.00 9.77 -17.10
CA LEU A 10 23.40 10.48 -15.96
C LEU A 10 23.63 11.99 -16.09
N ALA A 11 22.99 12.60 -17.10
CA ALA A 11 22.80 14.06 -17.16
C ALA A 11 21.76 14.43 -18.21
N ALA A 12 20.49 14.16 -17.95
CA ALA A 12 19.38 14.93 -18.54
C ALA A 12 18.09 14.64 -17.77
N ILE A 13 17.19 15.62 -17.72
CA ILE A 13 15.85 15.63 -17.12
C ILE A 13 15.82 16.09 -15.65
N VAL A 14 16.01 17.41 -15.46
CA VAL A 14 15.10 18.19 -14.61
C VAL A 14 14.92 19.56 -15.25
N ALA A 15 13.86 19.71 -16.04
CA ALA A 15 13.27 21.01 -16.32
C ALA A 15 11.76 20.84 -16.51
N MET A 16 11.00 21.73 -15.85
CA MET A 16 9.56 22.00 -16.00
C MET A 16 8.61 21.25 -15.04
N ALA A 17 8.40 21.82 -13.85
CA ALA A 17 7.18 22.58 -13.53
C ALA A 17 7.10 22.83 -12.01
N GLY A 18 7.25 24.08 -11.59
CA GLY A 18 6.91 24.51 -10.23
C GLY A 18 5.43 24.88 -10.12
N PRO A 19 4.77 24.68 -8.97
CA PRO A 19 3.45 25.22 -8.74
C PRO A 19 3.52 26.70 -8.34
N ALA A 20 2.69 27.49 -9.01
CA ALA A 20 2.32 28.83 -8.63
C ALA A 20 1.48 28.81 -7.35
N PHE A 21 1.97 29.46 -6.28
CA PHE A 21 1.11 30.09 -5.28
C PHE A 21 1.70 31.45 -4.90
N ALA A 22 0.94 32.48 -5.23
CA ALA A 22 1.23 33.87 -4.90
C ALA A 22 0.90 34.16 -3.42
N GLN A 23 1.85 34.74 -2.70
CA GLN A 23 1.58 35.64 -1.59
C GLN A 23 2.52 36.85 -1.73
N ASP A 24 1.89 38.00 -1.62
CA ASP A 24 2.30 39.40 -1.71
C ASP A 24 3.70 39.87 -1.26
N THR A 25 4.09 40.95 -1.95
CA THR A 25 4.92 42.12 -1.57
C THR A 25 6.45 42.13 -1.77
N ASP A 26 6.81 43.04 -2.68
CA ASP A 26 8.04 43.85 -2.81
C ASP A 26 9.36 43.17 -3.24
N THR A 27 9.59 43.25 -4.55
CA THR A 27 10.87 43.07 -5.26
C THR A 27 11.99 43.95 -4.67
N PRO A 28 13.19 43.37 -4.50
CA PRO A 28 14.32 43.84 -5.29
C PRO A 28 14.93 42.69 -6.11
N THR A 29 15.43 43.04 -7.29
CA THR A 29 16.02 42.22 -8.36
C THR A 29 16.87 41.05 -7.86
N THR A 30 16.37 39.83 -8.05
CA THR A 30 17.02 38.54 -7.74
C THR A 30 17.50 37.91 -9.05
N GLN A 31 18.72 38.23 -9.46
CA GLN A 31 19.42 37.41 -10.46
C GLN A 31 20.85 37.07 -9.99
N GLU A 32 21.42 37.88 -9.10
CA GLU A 32 22.76 37.64 -8.51
C GLU A 32 22.73 36.62 -7.35
N THR A 33 21.61 36.51 -6.61
CA THR A 33 21.49 35.63 -5.43
C THR A 33 21.16 34.17 -5.77
N VAL A 34 20.65 33.91 -6.98
CA VAL A 34 20.29 32.55 -7.43
C VAL A 34 21.53 31.79 -7.92
N ASP A 35 22.47 32.48 -8.55
CA ASP A 35 23.75 31.90 -9.01
C ASP A 35 24.64 31.50 -7.83
N GLU A 36 24.79 32.38 -6.82
CA GLU A 36 25.62 32.13 -5.63
C GLU A 36 25.10 30.96 -4.79
N THR A 37 23.77 30.73 -4.78
CA THR A 37 23.17 29.61 -4.06
C THR A 37 23.30 28.29 -4.84
N ALA A 38 23.30 28.33 -6.18
CA ALA A 38 23.44 27.15 -7.02
C ALA A 38 24.87 26.59 -7.00
N GLU A 39 25.89 27.45 -7.09
CA GLU A 39 27.30 27.04 -6.95
C GLU A 39 27.57 26.41 -5.57
N GLN A 40 27.02 27.00 -4.50
CA GLN A 40 27.22 26.52 -3.14
C GLN A 40 26.55 25.15 -2.87
N VAL A 41 25.45 24.85 -3.56
CA VAL A 41 24.79 23.53 -3.48
C VAL A 41 25.54 22.49 -4.31
N ILE A 42 26.09 22.86 -5.47
CA ILE A 42 26.89 21.95 -6.30
C ILE A 42 28.19 21.56 -5.59
N ASP A 43 28.88 22.52 -4.97
CA ASP A 43 30.09 22.24 -4.19
C ASP A 43 29.80 21.32 -2.99
N ALA A 44 28.70 21.55 -2.28
CA ALA A 44 28.31 20.70 -1.15
C ALA A 44 27.97 19.25 -1.57
N VAL A 45 27.40 19.06 -2.76
CA VAL A 45 27.09 17.73 -3.30
C VAL A 45 28.37 17.02 -3.76
N ASN A 46 29.30 17.75 -4.37
CA ASN A 46 30.58 17.20 -4.81
C ASN A 46 31.47 16.79 -3.61
N ASP A 47 31.49 17.60 -2.54
CA ASP A 47 32.21 17.25 -1.30
C ASP A 47 31.60 16.01 -0.63
N ALA A 48 30.27 15.91 -0.58
CA ALA A 48 29.60 14.73 -0.03
C ALA A 48 29.84 13.45 -0.85
N ALA A 49 30.00 13.57 -2.18
CA ALA A 49 30.37 12.45 -3.04
C ALA A 49 31.83 12.00 -2.82
N ALA A 50 32.75 12.94 -2.62
CA ALA A 50 34.15 12.64 -2.31
C ALA A 50 34.31 11.95 -0.95
N ASP A 51 33.57 12.39 0.07
CA ASP A 51 33.55 11.75 1.39
C ASP A 51 32.99 10.32 1.33
N ALA A 52 32.02 10.06 0.46
CA ALA A 52 31.45 8.72 0.26
C ALA A 52 32.44 7.77 -0.43
N GLU A 53 33.19 8.23 -1.43
CA GLU A 53 34.27 7.44 -2.06
C GLU A 53 35.38 7.12 -1.05
N GLN A 54 35.80 8.08 -0.23
CA GLN A 54 36.84 7.87 0.78
C GLN A 54 36.40 6.88 1.87
N ALA A 55 35.13 6.91 2.29
CA ALA A 55 34.58 5.94 3.24
C ALA A 55 34.52 4.51 2.66
N MET A 56 34.35 4.36 1.34
CA MET A 56 34.39 3.07 0.67
C MET A 56 35.82 2.52 0.55
N ASP A 57 36.81 3.37 0.30
CA ASP A 57 38.23 2.99 0.26
C ASP A 57 38.75 2.57 1.66
N ASP A 58 38.38 3.29 2.73
CA ASP A 58 38.74 2.94 4.11
C ASP A 58 38.12 1.59 4.55
N ALA A 59 36.92 1.26 4.08
CA ALA A 59 36.27 -0.02 4.36
C ALA A 59 37.00 -1.20 3.69
N THR A 60 37.68 -0.97 2.56
CA THR A 60 38.48 -1.99 1.87
C THR A 60 39.85 -2.25 2.51
N GLU A 61 40.42 -1.30 3.27
CA GLU A 61 41.71 -1.50 3.96
C GLU A 61 41.56 -2.26 5.29
N ALA A 62 40.36 -2.27 5.90
CA ALA A 62 40.09 -2.90 7.19
C ALA A 62 39.90 -4.44 7.14
N THR A 63 39.94 -5.07 5.97
CA THR A 63 39.72 -6.53 5.83
C THR A 63 40.92 -7.24 5.19
N THR A 64 42.03 -7.30 5.91
CA THR A 64 43.07 -8.32 5.69
C THR A 64 43.17 -9.21 6.94
N PRO A 65 42.95 -10.53 6.86
CA PRO A 65 43.04 -11.41 8.02
C PRO A 65 44.50 -11.79 8.27
N ASP A 66 45.07 -11.31 9.37
CA ASP A 66 46.32 -11.84 9.90
C ASP A 66 46.01 -13.09 10.74
N ALA A 67 46.50 -14.22 10.27
CA ALA A 67 46.38 -15.51 10.91
C ALA A 67 47.65 -15.75 11.74
N GLU A 68 47.54 -15.87 13.07
CA GLU A 68 48.44 -16.73 13.86
C GLU A 68 47.94 -16.97 15.32
N ALA A 69 48.04 -18.24 15.72
CA ALA A 69 48.18 -18.80 17.07
C ALA A 69 46.97 -18.94 18.03
N GLN A 70 46.51 -20.20 18.18
CA GLN A 70 45.87 -20.75 19.39
C GLN A 70 46.88 -20.89 20.55
N PRO A 71 46.42 -21.08 21.82
CA PRO A 71 46.21 -22.44 22.35
C PRO A 71 44.94 -22.57 23.24
N GLU A 72 44.11 -23.60 23.04
CA GLU A 72 44.04 -24.91 23.74
C GLU A 72 43.16 -24.99 25.02
N ALA A 73 42.22 -25.95 24.98
CA ALA A 73 41.71 -26.82 26.06
C ALA A 73 40.76 -26.20 27.12
N THR A 74 39.63 -26.80 27.53
CA THR A 74 39.25 -28.22 27.65
C THR A 74 37.73 -28.39 27.55
N ALA A 75 37.31 -29.49 26.93
CA ALA A 75 35.98 -30.09 27.07
C ALA A 75 36.08 -31.22 28.12
N ASP A 76 35.05 -31.38 28.95
CA ASP A 76 34.79 -32.62 29.67
C ASP A 76 33.28 -32.90 29.62
N ALA A 77 32.94 -34.18 29.64
CA ALA A 77 31.80 -34.77 28.97
C ALA A 77 30.89 -35.54 29.93
N ALA A 78 29.67 -35.74 29.44
CA ALA A 78 28.85 -36.95 29.57
C ALA A 78 28.03 -37.22 30.85
N ALA A 79 26.87 -37.82 30.54
CA ALA A 79 26.14 -38.87 31.27
C ALA A 79 24.80 -38.47 31.93
N GLU A 80 23.71 -38.96 31.32
CA GLU A 80 22.46 -39.40 31.98
C GLU A 80 22.76 -40.48 33.05
N PRO A 81 21.85 -40.79 34.01
CA PRO A 81 20.68 -41.66 33.76
C PRO A 81 19.39 -41.38 34.59
N GLU A 82 18.24 -41.87 34.07
CA GLU A 82 17.13 -42.64 34.73
C GLU A 82 16.49 -42.12 36.05
N ALA A 83 15.21 -42.32 36.42
CA ALA A 83 13.99 -42.94 35.90
C ALA A 83 12.79 -42.61 36.87
N GLU A 84 11.59 -43.08 36.51
CA GLU A 84 10.41 -43.44 37.36
C GLU A 84 9.46 -42.30 37.84
N ALA A 85 8.12 -42.40 37.83
CA ALA A 85 7.16 -43.49 37.58
C ALA A 85 5.71 -42.94 37.43
N GLU A 86 4.87 -43.69 36.67
CA GLU A 86 3.47 -44.12 36.97
C GLU A 86 2.34 -43.05 37.22
N ALA A 87 1.06 -43.19 36.80
CA ALA A 87 0.25 -44.24 36.17
C ALA A 87 -1.10 -43.66 35.64
N GLU A 88 -1.74 -44.38 34.70
CA GLU A 88 -3.18 -44.75 34.54
C GLU A 88 -4.33 -43.76 34.93
N ALA A 89 -5.51 -43.67 34.30
CA ALA A 89 -6.21 -44.42 33.25
C ALA A 89 -7.57 -43.73 32.89
N THR A 90 -8.18 -44.19 31.80
CA THR A 90 -9.64 -44.35 31.49
C THR A 90 -10.59 -43.16 31.24
N ALA A 91 -10.94 -43.00 29.96
CA ALA A 91 -12.26 -43.17 29.31
C ALA A 91 -13.60 -42.72 29.94
N GLU A 92 -14.30 -41.91 29.13
CA GLU A 92 -15.73 -41.84 28.77
C GLU A 92 -16.81 -41.08 29.60
N PRO A 93 -17.82 -40.50 28.89
CA PRO A 93 -18.65 -39.38 29.35
C PRO A 93 -20.00 -39.82 29.90
N ALA A 94 -20.71 -38.91 30.58
CA ALA A 94 -22.13 -39.08 30.88
C ALA A 94 -22.90 -37.76 30.77
N ALA A 95 -24.11 -37.91 30.25
CA ALA A 95 -25.05 -36.89 29.83
C ALA A 95 -25.89 -36.29 30.97
N ALA A 96 -26.67 -35.29 30.57
CA ALA A 96 -27.71 -34.56 31.28
C ALA A 96 -28.74 -35.42 32.06
N GLU A 97 -29.31 -34.83 33.11
CA GLU A 97 -30.76 -34.84 33.42
C GLU A 97 -31.07 -33.88 34.61
N GLU A 98 -31.83 -32.81 34.32
CA GLU A 98 -32.87 -32.26 35.21
C GLU A 98 -34.13 -33.16 35.04
N PRO A 99 -35.13 -33.26 35.97
CA PRO A 99 -35.90 -32.10 36.48
C PRO A 99 -36.63 -32.28 37.85
N ALA A 100 -37.46 -31.27 38.19
CA ALA A 100 -38.68 -31.26 39.05
C ALA A 100 -38.60 -30.17 40.15
N THR A 101 -39.18 -28.98 39.98
CA THR A 101 -40.60 -28.57 40.21
C THR A 101 -41.12 -28.78 41.63
N THR A 102 -41.53 -27.70 42.33
CA THR A 102 -42.94 -27.42 42.74
C THR A 102 -43.08 -26.10 43.51
N ASP A 103 -44.10 -25.34 43.10
CA ASP A 103 -45.09 -24.52 43.87
C ASP A 103 -44.67 -23.48 44.93
N GLU A 104 -45.43 -22.42 45.23
CA GLU A 104 -46.48 -21.58 44.60
C GLU A 104 -46.89 -20.57 45.71
N ALA A 105 -47.49 -19.45 45.29
CA ALA A 105 -48.48 -18.62 46.01
C ALA A 105 -48.03 -17.31 46.70
N ALA A 106 -48.38 -16.22 45.99
CA ALA A 106 -49.30 -15.14 46.39
C ALA A 106 -48.92 -14.14 47.51
N ASN A 107 -48.87 -12.85 47.17
CA ASN A 107 -50.09 -11.99 47.19
C ASN A 107 -49.86 -10.64 46.49
N ALA A 108 -50.92 -10.09 45.92
CA ALA A 108 -51.02 -8.80 45.24
C ALA A 108 -51.83 -7.78 46.08
N GLU A 109 -52.12 -6.62 45.47
CA GLU A 109 -52.90 -5.44 45.91
C GLU A 109 -52.01 -4.35 46.57
N ASP A 110 -52.05 -3.07 46.18
CA ASP A 110 -53.17 -2.23 45.75
C ASP A 110 -52.71 -1.04 44.86
N ALA A 111 -53.66 -0.49 44.10
CA ALA A 111 -53.51 0.50 43.05
C ALA A 111 -53.78 1.94 43.51
N THR A 112 -53.30 2.95 42.78
CA THR A 112 -54.08 4.18 42.47
C THR A 112 -53.54 4.92 41.25
N THR A 113 -54.50 5.19 40.35
CA THR A 113 -54.60 6.08 39.18
C THR A 113 -54.18 7.53 39.40
N ASP A 114 -53.64 8.20 38.37
CA ASP A 114 -54.13 9.51 37.90
C ASP A 114 -53.67 9.82 36.46
N GLU A 115 -54.63 10.24 35.65
CA GLU A 115 -54.53 10.79 34.29
C GLU A 115 -55.10 12.21 34.39
N PRO A 116 -54.62 13.20 33.63
CA PRO A 116 -55.61 13.88 32.81
C PRO A 116 -55.13 14.29 31.42
N ALA A 117 -56.14 14.45 30.56
CA ALA A 117 -56.12 14.78 29.15
C ALA A 117 -56.02 16.28 28.84
N THR A 118 -55.44 16.54 27.64
CA THR A 118 -55.82 17.47 26.56
C THR A 118 -56.26 18.91 26.87
N ASP A 119 -55.59 19.88 26.22
CA ASP A 119 -56.29 20.98 25.56
C ASP A 119 -55.60 21.40 24.25
N ALA A 120 -56.43 21.78 23.28
CA ALA A 120 -56.09 22.05 21.89
C ALA A 120 -55.68 23.50 21.64
N ALA A 121 -54.82 23.73 20.63
CA ALA A 121 -54.81 24.97 19.86
C ALA A 121 -54.26 24.74 18.44
N THR A 122 -55.14 24.93 17.46
CA THR A 122 -54.87 25.04 16.03
C THR A 122 -54.25 26.40 15.69
N THR A 123 -53.21 26.43 14.86
CA THR A 123 -53.00 27.50 13.87
C THR A 123 -52.30 26.96 12.64
N THR A 124 -53.01 27.07 11.52
CA THR A 124 -52.55 27.05 10.14
C THR A 124 -51.45 28.09 9.91
N ASP A 125 -50.35 27.69 9.27
CA ASP A 125 -49.63 28.58 8.34
C ASP A 125 -49.07 27.74 7.19
N GLU A 126 -49.72 27.88 6.05
CA GLU A 126 -49.37 27.33 4.74
C GLU A 126 -48.46 28.37 4.08
N ALA A 127 -47.15 28.18 4.19
CA ALA A 127 -46.17 28.91 3.40
C ALA A 127 -45.47 27.90 2.47
N ALA A 128 -45.88 27.95 1.21
CA ALA A 128 -45.29 27.22 0.10
C ALA A 128 -43.79 27.52 0.00
N ASN A 129 -42.96 26.52 0.31
CA ASN A 129 -41.56 26.50 -0.07
C ASN A 129 -41.48 25.76 -1.42
N PRO A 130 -40.85 26.33 -2.47
CA PRO A 130 -40.74 25.62 -3.73
C PRO A 130 -39.84 24.40 -3.52
N THR A 131 -40.34 23.25 -3.96
CA THR A 131 -39.58 22.02 -4.17
C THR A 131 -38.40 22.35 -5.07
N GLU A 132 -37.23 22.54 -4.47
CA GLU A 132 -35.95 22.44 -5.15
C GLU A 132 -35.65 20.94 -5.25
N GLU A 133 -35.86 20.43 -6.46
CA GLU A 133 -35.44 19.13 -6.94
C GLU A 133 -33.97 18.90 -6.51
N PRO A 134 -33.65 17.83 -5.75
CA PRO A 134 -32.25 17.53 -5.49
C PRO A 134 -31.65 17.18 -6.85
N ALA A 135 -30.74 18.05 -7.28
CA ALA A 135 -29.94 17.89 -8.47
C ALA A 135 -29.47 16.44 -8.56
N ALA A 136 -29.83 15.82 -9.68
CA ALA A 136 -29.36 14.51 -10.06
C ALA A 136 -27.86 14.39 -9.80
N GLU A 137 -27.53 13.27 -9.19
CA GLU A 137 -26.21 12.66 -9.14
C GLU A 137 -25.35 13.14 -10.32
N THR A 138 -24.33 13.95 -10.03
CA THR A 138 -23.13 13.97 -10.86
C THR A 138 -22.49 12.60 -10.70
N ALA A 139 -23.05 11.65 -11.45
CA ALA A 139 -22.42 10.41 -11.80
C ALA A 139 -21.02 10.77 -12.31
N ASN A 140 -20.02 10.14 -11.70
CA ASN A 140 -18.69 10.02 -12.28
C ASN A 140 -18.87 9.53 -13.73
N ALA A 141 -18.85 10.47 -14.67
CA ALA A 141 -18.77 10.15 -16.08
C ALA A 141 -17.35 9.65 -16.29
N VAL A 142 -17.18 8.34 -16.24
CA VAL A 142 -15.96 7.68 -16.74
C VAL A 142 -15.92 7.98 -18.24
N PRO A 143 -14.92 8.71 -18.74
CA PRO A 143 -14.79 8.97 -20.18
C PRO A 143 -14.75 7.63 -20.91
N THR A 144 -15.56 7.52 -21.96
CA THR A 144 -15.81 6.24 -22.66
C THR A 144 -14.80 5.98 -23.78
N ASP A 145 -13.81 6.86 -23.94
CA ASP A 145 -12.71 6.73 -24.89
C ASP A 145 -11.38 7.04 -24.18
N PRO A 146 -10.42 6.10 -24.16
CA PRO A 146 -9.12 6.32 -23.53
C PRO A 146 -8.31 7.46 -24.18
N ALA A 147 -8.65 7.90 -25.40
CA ALA A 147 -8.01 9.04 -26.07
C ALA A 147 -8.40 10.42 -25.49
N ASP A 148 -9.53 10.50 -24.76
CA ASP A 148 -10.00 11.74 -24.12
C ASP A 148 -9.63 11.81 -22.62
N LEU A 149 -8.84 10.86 -22.12
CA LEU A 149 -8.36 10.85 -20.74
C LEU A 149 -7.17 11.79 -20.55
N GLU A 150 -7.21 12.60 -19.50
CA GLU A 150 -6.07 13.42 -19.09
C GLU A 150 -4.94 12.51 -18.61
N VAL A 151 -3.69 12.80 -19.01
CA VAL A 151 -2.51 12.09 -18.48
C VAL A 151 -2.49 12.20 -16.95
N GLY A 152 -2.25 11.08 -16.28
CA GLY A 152 -2.28 10.96 -14.82
C GLY A 152 -3.66 10.64 -14.23
N SER A 153 -4.73 10.62 -15.04
CA SER A 153 -6.06 10.20 -14.58
C SER A 153 -6.19 8.68 -14.53
N TYR A 154 -6.94 8.19 -13.54
CA TYR A 154 -7.30 6.77 -13.45
C TYR A 154 -8.50 6.45 -14.33
N TYR A 155 -8.48 5.29 -14.96
CA TYR A 155 -9.63 4.70 -15.64
C TYR A 155 -9.75 3.20 -15.33
N VAL A 156 -10.95 2.66 -15.53
CA VAL A 156 -11.22 1.23 -15.35
C VAL A 156 -10.97 0.51 -16.66
N GLU A 157 -10.04 -0.44 -16.65
CA GLU A 157 -9.75 -1.32 -17.79
C GLU A 157 -10.76 -2.48 -17.81
N SER A 158 -10.90 -3.18 -16.69
CA SER A 158 -11.80 -4.32 -16.56
C SER A 158 -12.24 -4.55 -15.11
N THR A 159 -13.22 -5.44 -14.93
CA THR A 159 -13.75 -5.79 -13.60
C THR A 159 -14.03 -7.28 -13.51
N HIS A 160 -13.54 -7.88 -12.43
CA HIS A 160 -13.64 -9.30 -12.10
C HIS A 160 -14.29 -9.46 -10.73
N SER A 161 -15.62 -9.64 -10.72
CA SER A 161 -16.41 -9.71 -9.48
C SER A 161 -16.15 -8.49 -8.59
N ASP A 162 -15.44 -8.65 -7.47
CA ASP A 162 -15.17 -7.57 -6.51
C ASP A 162 -13.82 -6.88 -6.73
N TRP A 163 -13.09 -7.23 -7.79
CA TRP A 163 -11.82 -6.61 -8.15
C TRP A 163 -11.92 -5.84 -9.46
N THR A 164 -11.21 -4.73 -9.54
CA THR A 164 -11.15 -3.88 -10.73
C THR A 164 -9.71 -3.75 -11.18
N ILE A 165 -9.42 -3.97 -12.46
CA ILE A 165 -8.16 -3.52 -13.03
C ILE A 165 -8.35 -2.05 -13.37
N ARG A 166 -7.55 -1.19 -12.72
CA ARG A 166 -7.51 0.24 -13.03
C ARG A 166 -6.13 0.62 -13.51
N CYS A 167 -6.08 1.52 -14.48
CA CYS A 167 -4.84 1.99 -15.06
C CYS A 167 -4.77 3.50 -14.95
N ILE A 168 -3.54 4.04 -14.99
CA ILE A 168 -3.30 5.47 -15.05
C ILE A 168 -2.92 5.81 -16.49
N LYS A 169 -3.59 6.79 -17.10
CA LYS A 169 -3.22 7.25 -18.44
C LYS A 169 -1.79 7.81 -18.43
N ALA A 170 -0.87 7.17 -19.12
CA ALA A 170 0.50 7.64 -19.35
C ALA A 170 0.57 8.60 -20.55
N ASP A 171 1.72 9.26 -20.70
CA ASP A 171 2.00 10.10 -21.87
C ASP A 171 1.94 9.30 -23.19
N GLU A 172 1.80 10.02 -24.30
CA GLU A 172 1.76 9.40 -25.63
C GLU A 172 3.02 8.56 -25.88
N GLY A 173 2.81 7.32 -26.32
CA GLY A 173 3.90 6.39 -26.58
C GLY A 173 4.41 5.65 -25.34
N GLN A 174 3.85 5.83 -24.15
CA GLN A 174 4.15 4.97 -22.99
C GLN A 174 2.95 4.05 -22.68
N PRO A 175 3.18 2.79 -22.26
CA PRO A 175 2.09 1.94 -21.81
C PRO A 175 1.51 2.46 -20.49
N ASP A 176 0.20 2.36 -20.35
CA ASP A 176 -0.51 2.79 -19.14
C ASP A 176 -0.24 1.79 -18.00
N PRO A 177 0.32 2.21 -16.85
CA PRO A 177 0.54 1.30 -15.72
C PRO A 177 -0.80 0.93 -15.07
N CYS A 178 -1.02 -0.37 -14.90
CA CYS A 178 -2.24 -0.93 -14.33
C CYS A 178 -2.00 -1.62 -12.98
N GLU A 179 -3.03 -1.63 -12.14
CA GLU A 179 -3.04 -2.31 -10.85
C GLU A 179 -4.41 -2.96 -10.60
N LEU A 180 -4.39 -4.05 -9.82
CA LEU A 180 -5.59 -4.73 -9.38
C LEU A 180 -6.08 -4.08 -8.08
N TYR A 181 -7.30 -3.58 -8.08
CA TYR A 181 -7.84 -2.72 -7.05
C TYR A 181 -9.08 -3.29 -6.38
N GLN A 182 -9.19 -3.08 -5.06
CA GLN A 182 -10.44 -3.24 -4.31
C GLN A 182 -10.56 -2.16 -3.23
N LEU A 183 -11.76 -1.56 -3.14
CA LEU A 183 -12.15 -0.68 -2.04
C LEU A 183 -12.78 -1.50 -0.92
N LEU A 184 -12.18 -1.47 0.27
CA LEU A 184 -12.65 -2.19 1.44
C LEU A 184 -13.70 -1.37 2.17
N ARG A 185 -14.78 -2.05 2.56
CA ARG A 185 -15.91 -1.45 3.25
C ARG A 185 -16.18 -2.15 4.58
N ASP A 186 -16.70 -1.38 5.53
CA ASP A 186 -17.22 -1.93 6.78
C ASP A 186 -18.60 -2.60 6.59
N ASP A 187 -19.14 -3.14 7.67
CA ASP A 187 -20.46 -3.80 7.69
C ASP A 187 -21.63 -2.83 7.42
N GLN A 188 -21.41 -1.53 7.58
CA GLN A 188 -22.37 -0.47 7.26
C GLN A 188 -22.24 0.01 5.80
N GLY A 189 -21.24 -0.48 5.06
CA GLY A 189 -20.97 -0.13 3.67
C GLY A 189 -20.15 1.13 3.48
N ASN A 190 -19.57 1.69 4.54
CA ASN A 190 -18.67 2.85 4.45
C ASN A 190 -17.31 2.43 3.89
N SER A 191 -16.72 3.27 3.05
CA SER A 191 -15.35 3.09 2.56
C SER A 191 -14.35 3.33 3.70
N VAL A 192 -13.50 2.35 3.97
CA VAL A 192 -12.53 2.45 5.08
C VAL A 192 -11.09 2.38 4.60
N ALA A 193 -10.76 1.43 3.74
CA ALA A 193 -9.40 1.24 3.26
C ALA A 193 -9.42 0.84 1.80
N GLU A 194 -8.29 0.94 1.13
CA GLU A 194 -8.14 0.43 -0.23
C GLU A 194 -6.91 -0.45 -0.36
N VAL A 195 -6.99 -1.39 -1.30
CA VAL A 195 -5.93 -2.34 -1.59
C VAL A 195 -5.63 -2.28 -3.08
N THR A 196 -4.35 -2.14 -3.41
CA THR A 196 -3.83 -2.29 -4.77
C THR A 196 -2.81 -3.41 -4.82
N ILE A 197 -2.81 -4.18 -5.91
CA ILE A 197 -1.93 -5.33 -6.11
C ILE A 197 -1.34 -5.25 -7.52
N ILE A 198 -0.04 -5.49 -7.61
CA ILE A 198 0.70 -5.60 -8.87
C ILE A 198 1.48 -6.92 -8.91
N PRO A 199 1.60 -7.57 -10.08
CA PRO A 199 2.52 -8.68 -10.25
C PRO A 199 3.97 -8.17 -10.15
N LEU A 200 4.85 -8.98 -9.55
CA LEU A 200 6.28 -8.70 -9.50
C LEU A 200 7.04 -9.82 -10.18
N THR A 201 7.88 -9.45 -11.14
CA THR A 201 8.70 -10.40 -11.93
C THR A 201 10.12 -10.53 -11.41
N GLN A 202 10.52 -9.67 -10.47
CA GLN A 202 11.87 -9.59 -9.92
C GLN A 202 11.87 -9.76 -8.40
N GLY A 203 12.90 -10.44 -7.88
CA GLY A 203 13.07 -10.68 -6.45
C GLY A 203 12.31 -11.91 -5.94
N GLU A 204 12.12 -11.96 -4.62
CA GLU A 204 11.49 -13.11 -3.94
C GLU A 204 9.97 -13.03 -3.87
N ALA A 205 9.39 -11.83 -4.04
CA ALA A 205 7.96 -11.62 -4.05
C ALA A 205 7.38 -11.84 -5.45
N ALA A 206 6.30 -12.60 -5.54
CA ALA A 206 5.55 -12.83 -6.77
C ALA A 206 4.49 -11.73 -7.02
N ALA A 207 4.06 -11.04 -5.96
CA ALA A 207 3.15 -9.90 -6.06
C ALA A 207 3.51 -8.84 -5.00
N GLY A 208 3.34 -7.59 -5.38
CA GLY A 208 3.41 -6.44 -4.47
C GLY A 208 2.01 -5.98 -4.16
N ALA A 209 1.73 -5.65 -2.90
CA ALA A 209 0.48 -5.05 -2.48
C ALA A 209 0.71 -3.77 -1.70
N THR A 210 -0.17 -2.80 -1.91
CA THR A 210 -0.25 -1.58 -1.13
C THR A 210 -1.62 -1.49 -0.49
N ILE A 211 -1.66 -1.30 0.83
CA ILE A 211 -2.89 -0.99 1.56
C ILE A 211 -2.80 0.43 2.07
N VAL A 212 -3.82 1.23 1.79
CA VAL A 212 -4.01 2.56 2.38
C VAL A 212 -5.12 2.45 3.42
N ALA A 213 -4.73 2.51 4.69
CA ALA A 213 -5.62 2.50 5.83
C ALA A 213 -5.98 3.94 6.27
N PRO A 214 -7.06 4.14 7.05
CA PRO A 214 -7.38 5.44 7.62
C PRO A 214 -6.22 6.06 8.40
N LEU A 215 -6.25 7.39 8.49
CA LEU A 215 -5.50 8.11 9.51
C LEU A 215 -5.95 7.68 10.90
N GLU A 216 -5.11 7.97 11.91
CA GLU A 216 -5.34 7.56 13.30
C GLU A 216 -5.30 6.03 13.51
N THR A 217 -4.67 5.27 12.61
CA THR A 217 -4.28 3.87 12.84
C THR A 217 -3.00 3.78 13.67
N ASP A 218 -2.86 2.74 14.49
CA ASP A 218 -1.68 2.48 15.31
C ASP A 218 -0.50 2.01 14.43
N LEU A 219 0.49 2.89 14.29
CA LEU A 219 1.65 2.66 13.45
C LEU A 219 2.64 1.64 14.04
N VAL A 220 2.70 1.54 15.37
CA VAL A 220 3.63 0.63 16.05
C VAL A 220 3.15 -0.81 15.91
N ARG A 221 1.83 -1.03 15.97
CA ARG A 221 1.24 -2.35 15.80
C ARG A 221 1.19 -2.80 14.33
N GLY A 222 0.99 -1.86 13.41
CA GLY A 222 0.84 -2.16 11.98
C GLY A 222 -0.52 -2.77 11.66
N LEU A 223 -0.63 -3.38 10.48
CA LEU A 223 -1.84 -4.08 10.04
C LEU A 223 -1.65 -5.61 10.09
N GLY A 224 -2.74 -6.34 10.26
CA GLY A 224 -2.79 -7.79 10.12
C GLY A 224 -3.52 -8.20 8.84
N ILE A 225 -3.08 -9.28 8.18
CA ILE A 225 -3.84 -9.94 7.11
C ILE A 225 -3.97 -11.42 7.42
N LYS A 226 -5.21 -11.93 7.33
CA LYS A 226 -5.56 -13.33 7.55
C LYS A 226 -6.39 -13.82 6.37
N ILE A 227 -5.88 -14.79 5.59
CA ILE A 227 -6.61 -15.38 4.46
C ILE A 227 -7.39 -16.60 4.95
N ASP A 228 -8.72 -16.55 4.88
CA ASP A 228 -9.62 -17.56 5.43
C ASP A 228 -9.25 -17.96 6.88
N SER A 229 -8.76 -19.20 7.05
CA SER A 229 -8.35 -19.79 8.34
C SER A 229 -6.82 -19.88 8.51
N ALA A 230 -6.05 -19.26 7.61
CA ALA A 230 -4.60 -19.20 7.73
C ALA A 230 -4.18 -18.36 8.95
N ALA A 231 -2.90 -18.49 9.34
CA ALA A 231 -2.34 -17.64 10.38
C ALA A 231 -2.29 -16.16 9.92
N THR A 232 -2.61 -15.24 10.83
CA THR A 232 -2.47 -13.80 10.58
C THR A 232 -1.01 -13.44 10.38
N ARG A 233 -0.73 -12.67 9.33
CA ARG A 233 0.57 -12.05 9.07
C ARG A 233 0.50 -10.55 9.40
N GLY A 234 1.50 -10.05 10.13
CA GLY A 234 1.64 -8.64 10.43
C GLY A 234 2.47 -7.90 9.38
N PHE A 235 2.08 -6.67 9.05
CA PHE A 235 2.78 -5.79 8.13
C PHE A 235 2.91 -4.38 8.73
N PRO A 236 4.10 -3.79 8.76
CA PRO A 236 4.29 -2.44 9.27
C PRO A 236 3.69 -1.41 8.29
N PHE A 237 3.29 -0.26 8.82
CA PHE A 237 3.09 0.92 7.99
C PHE A 237 4.45 1.53 7.63
N ASN A 238 4.62 1.92 6.37
CA ASN A 238 5.85 2.56 5.90
C ASN A 238 5.84 4.06 6.21
N PHE A 239 4.71 4.72 5.97
CA PHE A 239 4.50 6.15 6.18
C PHE A 239 3.01 6.48 6.19
N CYS A 240 2.66 7.70 6.59
CA CYS A 240 1.33 8.25 6.39
C CYS A 240 1.39 9.53 5.55
N ALA A 241 0.35 9.75 4.76
CA ALA A 241 0.13 10.91 3.92
C ALA A 241 -1.35 11.35 4.07
N PRO A 242 -1.78 12.49 3.49
CA PRO A 242 -3.18 12.93 3.61
C PRO A 242 -4.21 11.90 3.13
N VAL A 243 -3.82 11.01 2.22
CA VAL A 243 -4.68 9.92 1.70
C VAL A 243 -4.85 8.78 2.72
N GLY A 244 -3.96 8.65 3.71
CA GLY A 244 -4.00 7.60 4.71
C GLY A 244 -2.61 7.08 5.10
N CYS A 245 -2.60 6.02 5.90
CA CYS A 245 -1.40 5.32 6.32
C CYS A 245 -1.13 4.13 5.40
N VAL A 246 0.06 4.11 4.79
CA VAL A 246 0.42 3.22 3.70
C VAL A 246 1.26 2.06 4.22
N SER A 247 0.86 0.84 3.90
CA SER A 247 1.65 -0.36 4.11
C SER A 247 1.90 -1.06 2.77
N ARG A 248 3.17 -1.35 2.49
CA ARG A 248 3.62 -2.06 1.31
C ARG A 248 4.14 -3.43 1.71
N MET A 249 3.73 -4.45 0.98
CA MET A 249 4.07 -5.83 1.29
C MET A 249 4.30 -6.67 0.05
N GLY A 250 5.21 -7.63 0.17
CA GLY A 250 5.40 -8.68 -0.82
C GLY A 250 4.67 -9.96 -0.43
N PHE A 251 3.96 -10.54 -1.39
CA PHE A 251 3.48 -11.91 -1.33
C PHE A 251 4.46 -12.81 -2.08
N ASP A 252 5.00 -13.80 -1.40
CA ASP A 252 5.74 -14.89 -2.02
C ASP A 252 4.77 -15.80 -2.80
N ALA A 253 5.30 -16.80 -3.51
CA ALA A 253 4.48 -17.72 -4.30
C ALA A 253 3.40 -18.43 -3.45
N ASN A 254 3.68 -18.75 -2.18
CA ASN A 254 2.71 -19.36 -1.28
C ASN A 254 1.61 -18.38 -0.86
N GLY A 255 1.98 -17.14 -0.52
CA GLY A 255 1.04 -16.07 -0.20
C GLY A 255 0.11 -15.75 -1.36
N LEU A 256 0.67 -15.59 -2.57
CA LEU A 256 -0.11 -15.37 -3.79
C LEU A 256 -1.05 -16.54 -4.08
N ALA A 257 -0.57 -17.78 -3.94
CA ALA A 257 -1.42 -18.96 -4.10
C ALA A 257 -2.53 -19.02 -3.03
N GLY A 258 -2.29 -18.48 -1.84
CA GLY A 258 -3.30 -18.27 -0.80
C GLY A 258 -4.39 -17.31 -1.26
N LEU A 259 -4.02 -16.15 -1.80
CA LEU A 259 -4.97 -15.18 -2.36
C LEU A 259 -5.77 -15.78 -3.54
N LYS A 260 -5.12 -16.49 -4.46
CA LYS A 260 -5.77 -17.14 -5.63
C LYS A 260 -6.76 -18.25 -5.25
N ARG A 261 -6.58 -18.91 -4.10
CA ARG A 261 -7.44 -20.02 -3.64
C ARG A 261 -8.44 -19.62 -2.57
N GLY A 262 -8.20 -18.51 -1.89
CA GLY A 262 -8.99 -18.08 -0.74
C GLY A 262 -10.35 -17.51 -1.13
N ASN A 263 -11.23 -17.37 -0.14
CA ASN A 263 -12.55 -16.77 -0.35
C ASN A 263 -12.59 -15.34 0.19
N VAL A 264 -12.01 -15.14 1.36
CA VAL A 264 -11.96 -13.83 2.03
C VAL A 264 -10.61 -13.68 2.73
N ALA A 265 -10.08 -12.46 2.69
CA ALA A 265 -9.00 -12.04 3.56
C ALA A 265 -9.53 -11.03 4.57
N ILE A 266 -9.10 -11.13 5.81
CA ILE A 266 -9.45 -10.18 6.87
C ILE A 266 -8.24 -9.27 7.10
N VAL A 267 -8.46 -7.97 6.90
CA VAL A 267 -7.49 -6.91 7.21
C VAL A 267 -7.80 -6.38 8.60
N SER A 268 -6.90 -6.60 9.55
CA SER A 268 -7.03 -6.13 10.93
C SER A 268 -6.29 -4.82 11.11
N LEU A 269 -6.98 -3.79 11.61
CA LEU A 269 -6.44 -2.46 11.91
C LEU A 269 -6.70 -2.13 13.38
N LEU A 270 -5.77 -1.45 14.04
CA LEU A 270 -5.99 -0.95 15.40
C LEU A 270 -6.05 0.58 15.37
N PRO A 271 -7.18 1.21 15.71
CA PRO A 271 -7.21 2.66 15.91
C PRO A 271 -6.26 3.08 17.05
N PHE A 272 -5.64 4.25 16.92
CA PHE A 272 -4.71 4.76 17.91
C PHE A 272 -5.38 4.91 19.28
N GLY A 273 -4.79 4.27 20.30
CA GLY A 273 -5.32 4.28 21.66
C GLY A 273 -6.51 3.33 21.90
N ALA A 274 -6.91 2.53 20.91
CA ALA A 274 -7.89 1.47 21.08
C ALA A 274 -7.31 0.25 21.83
N ASP A 275 -8.19 -0.64 22.26
CA ASP A 275 -7.82 -1.88 22.94
C ASP A 275 -7.09 -2.85 21.97
N PRO A 276 -5.83 -3.23 22.26
CA PRO A 276 -5.07 -4.12 21.39
C PRO A 276 -5.63 -5.55 21.29
N GLU A 277 -6.52 -5.97 22.19
CA GLU A 277 -7.18 -7.27 22.12
C GLU A 277 -8.35 -7.28 21.12
N ASN A 278 -8.83 -6.10 20.71
CA ASN A 278 -10.03 -5.93 19.88
C ASN A 278 -9.72 -5.07 18.64
N PRO A 279 -8.91 -5.57 17.68
CA PRO A 279 -8.68 -4.85 16.43
C PRO A 279 -9.96 -4.79 15.60
N PHE A 280 -10.08 -3.73 14.81
CA PHE A 280 -11.12 -3.61 13.80
C PHE A 280 -10.79 -4.53 12.62
N GLU A 281 -11.74 -5.38 12.21
CA GLU A 281 -11.56 -6.35 11.13
C GLU A 281 -12.35 -5.93 9.88
N LEU A 282 -11.65 -5.71 8.77
CA LEU A 282 -12.21 -5.37 7.46
C LEU A 282 -12.18 -6.58 6.53
N PRO A 283 -13.30 -7.02 5.96
CA PRO A 283 -13.30 -8.05 4.95
C PRO A 283 -12.79 -7.51 3.60
N MET A 284 -11.84 -8.23 3.01
CA MET A 284 -11.38 -8.10 1.63
C MET A 284 -11.83 -9.33 0.86
N SER A 285 -12.69 -9.14 -0.13
CA SER A 285 -13.21 -10.24 -0.94
C SER A 285 -12.13 -10.77 -1.88
N LEU A 286 -11.98 -12.09 -1.98
CA LEU A 286 -11.10 -12.73 -2.97
C LEU A 286 -11.88 -13.24 -4.19
N ALA A 287 -13.19 -12.99 -4.26
CA ALA A 287 -14.00 -13.33 -5.41
C ALA A 287 -13.53 -12.55 -6.64
N GLY A 288 -13.06 -13.27 -7.67
CA GLY A 288 -12.54 -12.67 -8.90
C GLY A 288 -11.04 -12.31 -8.86
N PHE A 289 -10.37 -12.46 -7.71
CA PHE A 289 -8.94 -12.13 -7.56
C PHE A 289 -8.07 -12.86 -8.59
N THR A 290 -8.24 -14.18 -8.74
CA THR A 290 -7.43 -14.99 -9.67
C THR A 290 -7.58 -14.53 -11.11
N ALA A 291 -8.81 -14.29 -11.55
CA ALA A 291 -9.06 -13.86 -12.93
C ALA A 291 -8.48 -12.47 -13.20
N GLY A 292 -8.69 -11.52 -12.28
CA GLY A 292 -8.15 -10.17 -12.43
C GLY A 292 -6.62 -10.11 -12.31
N PHE A 293 -6.02 -10.94 -11.45
CA PHE A 293 -4.57 -10.99 -11.33
C PHE A 293 -3.92 -11.62 -12.57
N GLU A 294 -4.49 -12.68 -13.14
CA GLU A 294 -3.98 -13.30 -14.37
C GLU A 294 -4.12 -12.40 -15.60
N GLU A 295 -5.21 -11.63 -15.69
CA GLU A 295 -5.36 -10.62 -16.73
C GLU A 295 -4.35 -9.48 -16.55
N LEU A 296 -4.16 -9.01 -15.31
CA LEU A 296 -3.14 -7.99 -15.01
C LEU A 296 -1.72 -8.47 -15.30
N GLU A 297 -1.39 -9.74 -15.02
CA GLU A 297 -0.10 -10.35 -15.41
C GLU A 297 0.14 -10.19 -16.92
N GLY A 298 -0.87 -10.50 -17.75
CA GLY A 298 -0.80 -10.32 -19.20
C GLY A 298 -0.60 -8.86 -19.62
N ILE A 299 -1.35 -7.93 -19.02
CA ILE A 299 -1.23 -6.48 -19.30
C ILE A 299 0.18 -5.98 -18.96
N VAL A 300 0.73 -6.38 -17.82
CA VAL A 300 2.07 -5.96 -17.39
C VAL A 300 3.15 -6.55 -18.28
N ASP A 301 3.03 -7.82 -18.69
CA ASP A 301 3.99 -8.45 -19.62
C ASP A 301 4.00 -7.73 -20.98
N GLU A 302 2.83 -7.36 -21.50
CA GLU A 302 2.71 -6.57 -22.74
C GLU A 302 3.31 -5.17 -22.59
N ALA A 303 3.07 -4.49 -21.47
CA ALA A 303 3.64 -3.18 -21.19
C ALA A 303 5.18 -3.22 -21.10
N LEU A 304 5.74 -4.23 -20.44
CA LEU A 304 7.18 -4.43 -20.36
C LEU A 304 7.79 -4.66 -21.75
N ALA A 305 7.17 -5.49 -22.58
CA ALA A 305 7.62 -5.71 -23.96
C ALA A 305 7.60 -4.43 -24.81
N GLN A 306 6.61 -3.56 -24.61
CA GLN A 306 6.55 -2.25 -25.28
C GLN A 306 7.69 -1.33 -24.83
N ILE A 307 7.97 -1.27 -23.53
CA ILE A 307 9.08 -0.47 -22.98
C ILE A 307 10.42 -0.93 -23.55
N GLU A 308 10.64 -2.25 -23.62
CA GLU A 308 11.86 -2.82 -24.21
C GLU A 308 12.01 -2.45 -25.69
N ALA A 309 10.95 -2.62 -26.48
CA ALA A 309 10.96 -2.25 -27.91
C ALA A 309 11.24 -0.75 -28.11
N GLN A 310 10.70 0.12 -27.25
CA GLN A 310 10.95 1.56 -27.31
C GLN A 310 12.39 1.90 -26.97
N ALA A 311 12.97 1.24 -25.96
CA ALA A 311 14.37 1.41 -25.61
C ALA A 311 15.31 1.04 -26.77
N GLU A 312 14.99 -0.01 -27.54
CA GLU A 312 15.73 -0.39 -28.74
C GLU A 312 15.63 0.70 -29.83
N THR A 313 14.43 1.21 -30.12
CA THR A 313 14.24 2.26 -31.13
C THR A 313 14.95 3.57 -30.77
N ALA A 314 14.96 3.94 -29.49
CA ALA A 314 15.66 5.13 -29.01
C ALA A 314 17.19 5.01 -29.21
N ALA A 315 17.76 3.83 -28.95
CA ALA A 315 19.18 3.56 -29.15
C ALA A 315 19.62 3.61 -30.63
N GLU A 316 18.74 3.25 -31.57
CA GLU A 316 18.98 3.38 -33.00
C GLU A 316 18.99 4.85 -33.45
N THR A 317 18.05 5.67 -32.96
CA THR A 317 18.00 7.11 -33.29
C THR A 317 19.20 7.91 -32.80
N ASP A 318 19.76 7.58 -31.64
CA ASP A 318 20.96 8.27 -31.12
C ASP A 318 22.24 7.93 -31.92
N SER A 319 22.25 6.80 -32.63
CA SER A 319 23.38 6.35 -33.44
C SER A 319 23.46 7.03 -34.82
N GLU A 320 22.40 7.74 -35.24
CA GLU A 320 22.27 8.30 -36.59
C GLU A 320 22.38 9.83 -36.66
N THR A 321 22.72 10.50 -35.55
CA THR A 321 23.03 11.94 -35.53
C THR A 321 24.24 12.22 -36.44
N PRO A 322 24.06 12.91 -37.59
CA PRO A 322 25.18 13.21 -38.48
C PRO A 322 26.11 14.20 -37.79
N ALA A 323 27.40 13.86 -37.72
CA ALA A 323 28.44 14.78 -37.28
C ALA A 323 28.37 16.08 -38.10
N GLU A 324 27.94 17.17 -37.46
CA GLU A 324 27.98 18.50 -38.04
C GLU A 324 29.46 18.82 -38.36
N PRO A 325 29.81 19.18 -39.61
CA PRO A 325 31.19 19.44 -39.96
C PRO A 325 31.64 20.72 -39.26
N GLU A 326 32.55 20.56 -38.30
CA GLU A 326 33.24 21.63 -37.59
C GLU A 326 33.79 22.64 -38.61
N ALA A 327 33.18 23.82 -38.65
CA ALA A 327 33.57 24.89 -39.56
C ALA A 327 34.96 25.39 -39.19
N ALA A 328 35.95 25.08 -40.03
CA ALA A 328 37.31 25.55 -39.89
C ALA A 328 37.37 27.08 -39.81
N PRO A 329 38.12 27.67 -38.85
CA PRO A 329 38.24 29.12 -38.76
C PRO A 329 38.97 29.68 -39.99
N ALA A 330 38.36 30.66 -40.65
CA ALA A 330 38.99 31.42 -41.72
C ALA A 330 40.10 32.32 -41.16
N ASN A 331 41.26 32.32 -41.85
CA ASN A 331 42.44 33.15 -41.58
C ASN A 331 42.17 34.65 -41.58
#